data_AF-A0A098F652-F1
#
_entry.id   AF-A0A098F652-F1
#
_cell.length_a   1.000
_cell.length_b   1.000
_cell.length_c   1.000
_cell.angle_alpha   90.00
_cell.angle_beta   90.00
_cell.angle_gamma   90.00
#
_symmetry.space_group_name_H-M   'P 1'
#
loop_
_entity.id
_entity.type
_entity.pdbx_description
1 polymer ?
#
loop_
_entity_poly.entity_id
_entity_poly.type
_entity_poly.pdbx_seq_one_letter_code
_entity_poly.pdbx_strand_id
1 'polypeptide(L)'
;MQVIDDLTQPISKRLLLLLLLVTLGSEAALYLSRYSYFFSEMYQAIMVISIFVAWKLHPRLAGKPLRKTESVGGGPESSTETDGGLQAGDMADTRSKKPPFRKYISQFAVVFLIFYLGAIVFNFYSAILFTDFNESYGEFMEESAAYVNDSMEDSGEEGMDLTLSDKVFEWFDLAGSDFYADFLAGFEEVYRISYMILFLLIFKKILPKKWESRNRDLFLMVALFLSSLLFGAGHALDTPQPWAVTIGTIATFTNLGLILGLLLLWTRNLWLLIAVHATYDILMSIEWYYFEFSSLIFAGLLLIAWAIEIGTRKPTTTLQPELRIGE
;
A
#
# COMPACT_ATOMS: atom_id res chain seq x y z
N MET A 1 15.93 -13.61 -0.57
CA MET A 1 17.01 -13.14 -1.49
C MET A 1 16.54 -12.25 -2.64
N GLN A 2 15.67 -12.70 -3.57
CA GLN A 2 15.38 -11.93 -4.80
C GLN A 2 14.83 -10.51 -4.54
N VAL A 3 13.95 -10.34 -3.55
CA VAL A 3 13.38 -9.03 -3.19
C VAL A 3 14.47 -8.03 -2.77
N ILE A 4 15.44 -8.44 -1.97
CA ILE A 4 16.52 -7.57 -1.49
C ILE A 4 17.41 -7.13 -2.64
N ASP A 5 17.72 -8.06 -3.54
CA ASP A 5 18.52 -7.78 -4.73
C ASP A 5 17.79 -6.78 -5.64
N ASP A 6 16.47 -6.91 -5.77
CA ASP A 6 15.63 -6.00 -6.52
C ASP A 6 15.53 -4.59 -5.88
N LEU A 7 15.38 -4.51 -4.56
CA LEU A 7 15.30 -3.23 -3.84
C LEU A 7 16.64 -2.49 -3.75
N THR A 8 17.77 -3.22 -3.79
CA THR A 8 19.12 -2.63 -3.70
C THR A 8 19.82 -2.45 -5.04
N GLN A 9 19.07 -2.54 -6.15
CA GLN A 9 19.56 -2.17 -7.48
C GLN A 9 20.03 -0.71 -7.51
N PRO A 10 21.08 -0.36 -8.28
CA PRO A 10 21.57 1.00 -8.40
C PRO A 10 20.44 2.01 -8.65
N ILE A 11 20.43 3.09 -7.85
CA ILE A 11 19.47 4.20 -7.98
C ILE A 11 20.17 5.38 -8.65
N SER A 12 19.46 6.08 -9.53
CA SER A 12 19.96 7.32 -10.11
C SER A 12 19.97 8.42 -9.05
N LYS A 13 20.83 9.44 -9.22
CA LYS A 13 20.85 10.61 -8.31
C LYS A 13 19.48 11.29 -8.21
N ARG A 14 18.75 11.37 -9.32
CA ARG A 14 17.38 11.94 -9.36
C ARG A 14 16.40 11.11 -8.53
N LEU A 15 16.44 9.78 -8.67
CA LEU A 15 15.58 8.90 -7.87
C LEU A 15 15.95 9.00 -6.39
N LEU A 16 17.24 9.00 -6.04
CA LEU A 16 17.67 9.19 -4.64
C LEU A 16 17.12 10.49 -4.03
N LEU A 17 17.19 11.61 -4.76
CA LEU A 17 16.62 12.87 -4.30
C LEU A 17 15.10 12.78 -4.10
N LEU A 18 14.38 12.11 -5.01
CA LEU A 18 12.94 11.88 -4.85
C LEU A 18 12.62 10.99 -3.65
N LEU A 19 13.42 9.94 -3.38
CA LEU A 19 13.24 9.11 -2.19
C LEU A 19 13.43 9.92 -0.92
N LEU A 20 14.45 10.79 -0.87
CA LEU A 20 14.72 11.67 0.27
C LEU A 20 13.62 12.72 0.44
N LEU A 21 13.11 13.29 -0.66
CA LEU A 21 11.99 14.22 -0.63
C LEU A 21 10.71 13.57 -0.10
N VAL A 22 10.37 12.38 -0.60
CA VAL A 22 9.17 11.66 -0.17
C VAL A 22 9.30 11.17 1.26
N THR A 23 10.50 10.95 1.80
CA THR A 23 10.73 10.47 3.18
C THR A 23 10.99 11.60 4.16
N LEU A 24 12.22 12.10 4.22
CA LEU A 24 12.62 13.18 5.14
C LEU A 24 11.86 14.48 4.85
N GLY A 25 11.55 14.75 3.58
CA GLY A 25 10.78 15.94 3.20
C GLY A 25 9.32 15.87 3.68
N SER A 26 8.69 14.69 3.65
CA SER A 26 7.33 14.54 4.17
C SER A 26 7.29 14.64 5.69
N GLU A 27 8.23 14.03 6.41
CA GLU A 27 8.35 14.17 7.88
C GLU A 27 8.59 15.62 8.30
N ALA A 28 9.46 16.33 7.57
CA ALA A 28 9.71 17.75 7.84
C ALA A 28 8.45 18.59 7.57
N ALA A 29 7.72 18.31 6.49
CA ALA A 29 6.46 18.98 6.19
C ALA A 29 5.40 18.70 7.27
N LEU A 30 5.23 17.45 7.71
CA LEU A 30 4.32 17.09 8.80
C LEU A 30 4.71 17.76 10.13
N TYR A 31 5.98 17.72 10.52
CA TYR A 31 6.40 18.37 11.75
C TYR A 31 6.15 19.89 11.71
N LEU A 32 6.35 20.51 10.55
CA LEU A 32 6.16 21.95 10.37
C LEU A 32 4.68 22.34 10.16
N SER A 33 3.79 21.42 9.79
CA SER A 33 2.36 21.69 9.64
C SER A 33 1.72 22.14 10.96
N ARG A 34 2.28 21.67 12.09
CA ARG A 34 1.97 22.16 13.45
C ARG A 34 2.04 23.68 13.61
N TYR A 35 2.86 24.35 12.81
CA TYR A 35 3.11 25.79 12.91
C TYR A 35 2.53 26.57 11.72
N SER A 36 2.15 25.92 10.62
CA SER A 36 1.62 26.59 9.44
C SER A 36 0.90 25.65 8.48
N TYR A 37 -0.30 26.08 8.06
CA TYR A 37 -1.10 25.44 7.02
C TYR A 37 -0.32 25.23 5.71
N PHE A 38 0.61 26.13 5.37
CA PHE A 38 1.47 26.00 4.20
C PHE A 38 2.22 24.66 4.17
N PHE A 39 2.67 24.15 5.32
CA PHE A 39 3.39 22.89 5.36
C PHE A 39 2.47 21.66 5.26
N SER A 40 1.18 21.80 5.62
CA SER A 40 0.17 20.79 5.31
C SER A 40 -0.03 20.67 3.79
N GLU A 41 -0.16 21.79 3.10
CA GLU A 41 -0.24 21.83 1.62
C GLU A 41 1.03 21.28 0.96
N MET A 42 2.21 21.59 1.52
CA MET A 42 3.46 20.99 1.06
C MET A 42 3.47 19.47 1.23
N TYR A 43 2.95 18.95 2.34
CA TYR A 43 2.84 17.51 2.57
C TYR A 43 1.96 16.86 1.50
N GLN A 44 0.77 17.40 1.26
CA GLN A 44 -0.13 16.91 0.21
C GLN A 44 0.53 16.96 -1.18
N ALA A 45 1.25 18.05 -1.49
CA ALA A 45 2.00 18.17 -2.74
C ALA A 45 3.10 17.09 -2.87
N ILE A 46 3.78 16.74 -1.77
CA ILE A 46 4.75 15.63 -1.76
C ILE A 46 4.03 14.29 -2.00
N MET A 47 2.85 14.06 -1.42
CA MET A 47 2.05 12.86 -1.69
C MET A 47 1.64 12.76 -3.16
N VAL A 48 1.24 13.87 -3.79
CA VAL A 48 0.97 13.90 -5.24
C VAL A 48 2.23 13.59 -6.06
N ILE A 49 3.39 14.17 -5.70
CA ILE A 49 4.67 13.89 -6.36
C ILE A 49 5.05 12.40 -6.23
N SER A 50 4.69 11.77 -5.12
CA SER A 50 5.01 10.37 -4.86
C SER A 50 4.37 9.41 -5.87
N ILE A 51 3.32 9.80 -6.60
CA ILE A 51 2.74 9.05 -7.72
C ILE A 51 3.83 8.68 -8.75
N PHE A 52 4.68 9.64 -9.10
CA PHE A 52 5.77 9.41 -10.05
C PHE A 52 6.86 8.51 -9.48
N VAL A 53 7.08 8.57 -8.17
CA VAL A 53 8.02 7.70 -7.45
C VAL A 53 7.47 6.28 -7.40
N ALA A 54 6.18 6.10 -7.09
CA ALA A 54 5.48 4.81 -7.12
C ALA A 54 5.63 4.13 -8.48
N TRP A 55 5.43 4.88 -9.57
CA TRP A 55 5.59 4.38 -10.93
C TRP A 55 7.01 3.83 -11.20
N LYS A 56 8.04 4.45 -10.62
CA LYS A 56 9.44 4.01 -10.77
C LYS A 56 9.80 2.86 -9.83
N LEU A 57 9.22 2.82 -8.64
CA LEU A 57 9.52 1.81 -7.63
C LEU A 57 8.72 0.51 -7.83
N HIS A 58 7.51 0.58 -8.36
CA HIS A 58 6.66 -0.60 -8.56
C HIS A 58 7.34 -1.71 -9.39
N PRO A 59 7.96 -1.44 -10.56
CA PRO A 59 8.67 -2.47 -11.32
C PRO A 59 9.88 -3.06 -10.58
N ARG A 60 10.52 -2.29 -9.69
CA ARG A 60 11.61 -2.79 -8.85
C ARG A 60 11.06 -3.77 -7.83
N LEU A 61 9.98 -3.43 -7.13
CA LEU A 61 9.37 -4.30 -6.13
C LEU A 61 8.81 -5.59 -6.75
N ALA A 62 8.10 -5.48 -7.88
CA ALA A 62 7.47 -6.60 -8.57
C ALA A 62 8.49 -7.66 -9.05
N GLY A 63 9.75 -7.26 -9.23
CA GLY A 63 10.82 -8.10 -9.74
C GLY A 63 10.68 -8.36 -11.23
N LYS A 64 11.77 -8.84 -11.86
CA LYS A 64 11.68 -9.33 -13.25
C LYS A 64 10.87 -10.62 -13.25
N PRO A 65 9.91 -10.81 -14.18
CA PRO A 65 9.32 -12.12 -14.38
C PRO A 65 10.48 -13.09 -14.66
N LEU A 66 10.55 -14.18 -13.89
CA LEU A 66 11.50 -15.27 -14.13
C LEU A 66 11.35 -15.66 -15.61
N ARG A 67 12.28 -15.18 -16.44
CA ARG A 67 12.37 -15.58 -17.83
C ARG A 67 12.63 -17.08 -17.74
N LYS A 68 11.59 -17.85 -18.06
CA LYS A 68 11.57 -19.32 -18.08
C LYS A 68 12.92 -19.75 -18.62
N THR A 69 13.74 -20.33 -17.75
CA THR A 69 15.11 -20.72 -18.04
C THR A 69 15.06 -21.45 -19.37
N GLU A 70 15.70 -20.87 -20.38
CA GLU A 70 15.95 -21.55 -21.64
C GLU A 70 16.50 -22.92 -21.26
N SER A 71 15.85 -23.95 -21.78
CA SER A 71 16.29 -25.32 -21.67
C SER A 71 17.71 -25.38 -22.21
N VAL A 72 18.68 -25.26 -21.31
CA VAL A 72 20.08 -25.62 -21.55
C VAL A 72 20.09 -27.15 -21.60
N GLY A 73 19.60 -27.69 -22.71
CA GLY A 73 19.96 -29.01 -23.19
C GLY A 73 21.19 -28.85 -24.07
N GLY A 74 22.35 -28.65 -23.44
CA GLY A 74 23.63 -28.77 -24.12
C GLY A 74 23.92 -30.25 -24.37
N GLY A 75 23.69 -30.70 -25.60
CA GLY A 75 24.31 -31.90 -26.15
C GLY A 75 25.36 -31.47 -27.20
N PRO A 76 26.61 -31.94 -27.13
CA PRO A 76 27.59 -31.74 -28.19
C PRO A 76 27.47 -32.91 -29.19
N GLU A 77 27.32 -32.59 -30.47
CA GLU A 77 27.52 -33.42 -31.68
C GLU A 77 26.58 -32.83 -32.75
N SER A 78 26.86 -32.74 -34.03
CA SER A 78 27.98 -33.10 -34.90
C SER A 78 27.59 -32.46 -36.25
N SER A 79 28.58 -31.99 -37.01
CA SER A 79 28.39 -31.44 -38.35
C SER A 79 27.75 -32.43 -39.32
N THR A 80 26.66 -32.00 -39.98
CA THR A 80 26.38 -32.37 -41.38
C THR A 80 25.46 -31.33 -42.01
N GLU A 81 25.93 -30.75 -43.10
CA GLU A 81 25.18 -29.95 -44.06
C GLU A 81 23.93 -30.71 -44.52
N THR A 82 22.79 -30.05 -44.59
CA THR A 82 21.84 -30.27 -45.69
C THR A 82 20.85 -29.11 -45.85
N ASP A 83 20.72 -28.79 -47.12
CA ASP A 83 19.92 -27.80 -47.83
C ASP A 83 18.43 -27.71 -47.47
N GLY A 84 17.86 -26.53 -47.72
CA GLY A 84 16.51 -26.36 -48.28
C GLY A 84 15.30 -26.68 -47.39
N GLY A 85 14.81 -25.70 -46.63
CA GLY A 85 13.49 -25.77 -46.02
C GLY A 85 13.00 -24.44 -45.45
N LEU A 86 12.26 -23.68 -46.26
CA LEU A 86 11.42 -22.56 -45.81
C LEU A 86 10.36 -23.08 -44.83
N GLN A 87 10.69 -23.15 -43.54
CA GLN A 87 9.70 -23.24 -42.49
C GLN A 87 9.37 -21.83 -41.99
N ALA A 88 8.30 -21.29 -42.55
CA ALA A 88 7.50 -20.25 -41.91
C ALA A 88 6.81 -20.87 -40.68
N GLY A 89 7.58 -21.08 -39.61
CA GLY A 89 7.12 -21.62 -38.34
C GLY A 89 6.84 -20.49 -37.36
N ASP A 90 5.55 -20.28 -37.10
CA ASP A 90 4.98 -19.69 -35.89
C ASP A 90 5.85 -18.68 -35.14
N MET A 91 5.71 -17.40 -35.53
CA MET A 91 5.81 -16.31 -34.57
C MET A 91 4.69 -16.49 -33.54
N ALA A 92 4.93 -17.34 -32.55
CA ALA A 92 4.11 -17.46 -31.36
C ALA A 92 4.09 -16.08 -30.69
N ASP A 93 2.97 -15.40 -30.90
CA ASP A 93 2.56 -14.14 -30.31
C ASP A 93 2.70 -14.23 -28.80
N THR A 94 3.89 -13.88 -28.29
CA THR A 94 4.18 -13.69 -26.87
C THR A 94 3.60 -12.36 -26.41
N ARG A 95 2.35 -12.07 -26.79
CA ARG A 95 1.50 -11.15 -26.04
C ARG A 95 1.34 -11.75 -24.66
N SER A 96 2.18 -11.27 -23.74
CA SER A 96 1.99 -11.31 -22.30
C SER A 96 0.50 -11.06 -22.01
N LYS A 97 -0.29 -12.15 -21.88
CA LYS A 97 -1.70 -12.06 -21.54
C LYS A 97 -1.75 -11.43 -20.16
N LYS A 98 -2.14 -10.15 -20.11
CA LYS A 98 -2.38 -9.45 -18.85
C LYS A 98 -3.29 -10.35 -18.01
N PRO A 99 -3.00 -10.55 -16.72
CA PRO A 99 -3.83 -11.39 -15.89
C PRO A 99 -5.27 -10.88 -15.93
N PRO A 100 -6.26 -11.77 -15.89
CA PRO A 100 -7.66 -11.37 -15.97
C PRO A 100 -7.98 -10.43 -14.80
N PHE A 101 -8.78 -9.39 -15.05
CA PHE A 101 -9.20 -8.39 -14.05
C PHE A 101 -9.69 -9.00 -12.73
N ARG A 102 -10.37 -10.15 -12.82
CA ARG A 102 -10.81 -10.96 -11.67
C ARG A 102 -9.69 -11.32 -10.70
N LYS A 103 -8.47 -11.56 -11.18
CA LYS A 103 -7.31 -11.86 -10.34
C LYS A 103 -6.91 -10.66 -9.48
N TYR A 104 -6.96 -9.45 -10.03
CA TYR A 104 -6.66 -8.23 -9.27
C TYR A 104 -7.70 -7.96 -8.20
N ILE A 105 -9.00 -8.10 -8.52
CA ILE A 105 -10.08 -7.97 -7.52
C ILE A 105 -9.91 -9.01 -6.41
N SER A 106 -9.69 -10.28 -6.76
CA SER A 106 -9.50 -11.36 -5.77
C SER A 106 -8.27 -11.09 -4.89
N GLN A 107 -7.17 -10.59 -5.46
CA GLN A 107 -5.99 -10.23 -4.70
C GLN A 107 -6.24 -9.01 -3.78
N PHE A 108 -6.97 -8.00 -4.26
CA PHE A 108 -7.40 -6.87 -3.45
C PHE A 108 -8.26 -7.32 -2.27
N ALA A 109 -9.27 -8.15 -2.52
CA ALA A 109 -10.15 -8.67 -1.48
C ALA A 109 -9.36 -9.37 -0.36
N VAL A 110 -8.45 -10.29 -0.72
CA VAL A 110 -7.64 -11.01 0.27
C VAL A 110 -6.76 -10.06 1.09
N VAL A 111 -6.06 -9.15 0.42
CA VAL A 111 -5.10 -8.26 1.09
C VAL A 111 -5.83 -7.25 1.97
N PHE A 112 -6.92 -6.68 1.48
CA PHE A 112 -7.78 -5.78 2.26
C PHE A 112 -8.35 -6.49 3.49
N LEU A 113 -8.90 -7.70 3.36
CA LEU A 113 -9.47 -8.44 4.48
C LEU A 113 -8.42 -8.80 5.55
N ILE A 114 -7.21 -9.19 5.13
CA ILE A 114 -6.11 -9.47 6.07
C ILE A 114 -5.70 -8.18 6.80
N PHE A 115 -5.57 -7.07 6.07
CA PHE A 115 -5.23 -5.79 6.67
C PHE A 115 -6.32 -5.33 7.65
N TYR A 116 -7.58 -5.33 7.23
CA TYR A 116 -8.73 -4.93 8.04
C TYR A 116 -8.85 -5.75 9.33
N LEU A 117 -8.72 -7.08 9.26
CA LEU A 117 -8.72 -7.93 10.45
C LEU A 117 -7.54 -7.61 11.38
N GLY A 118 -6.35 -7.37 10.82
CA GLY A 118 -5.19 -6.94 11.57
C GLY A 118 -5.40 -5.59 12.28
N ALA A 119 -6.03 -4.64 11.59
CA ALA A 119 -6.38 -3.34 12.13
C ALA A 119 -7.36 -3.45 13.29
N ILE A 120 -8.42 -4.27 13.18
CA ILE A 120 -9.34 -4.55 14.31
C ILE A 120 -8.58 -5.08 15.52
N VAL A 121 -7.68 -6.05 15.32
CA VAL A 121 -6.90 -6.63 16.42
C VAL A 121 -6.04 -5.56 17.09
N PHE A 122 -5.33 -4.73 16.33
CA PHE A 122 -4.49 -3.69 16.91
C PHE A 122 -5.29 -2.58 17.58
N ASN A 123 -6.38 -2.12 16.97
CA ASN A 123 -7.25 -1.10 17.57
C ASN A 123 -7.84 -1.61 18.89
N PHE A 124 -8.25 -2.89 18.96
CA PHE A 124 -8.71 -3.51 20.21
C PHE A 124 -7.63 -3.53 21.29
N TYR A 125 -6.39 -3.90 20.95
CA TYR A 125 -5.28 -3.87 21.92
C TYR A 125 -4.93 -2.44 22.33
N SER A 126 -4.94 -1.49 21.40
CA SER A 126 -4.69 -0.08 21.69
C SER A 126 -5.74 0.51 22.61
N ALA A 127 -7.02 0.17 22.41
CA ALA A 127 -8.11 0.59 23.30
C ALA A 127 -7.92 0.13 24.75
N ILE A 128 -7.30 -1.05 24.95
CA ILE A 128 -7.03 -1.60 26.28
C ILE A 128 -5.76 -1.01 26.90
N LEU A 129 -4.69 -0.87 26.11
CA LEU A 129 -3.36 -0.50 26.60
C LEU A 129 -3.13 1.01 26.66
N PHE A 130 -3.83 1.79 25.84
CA PHE A 130 -3.66 3.24 25.70
C PHE A 130 -5.03 3.92 25.80
N THR A 131 -5.61 3.92 27.00
CA THR A 131 -6.94 4.50 27.27
C THR A 131 -7.03 5.96 26.84
N ASP A 132 -6.03 6.77 27.17
CA ASP A 132 -6.01 8.20 26.85
C ASP A 132 -6.01 8.45 25.33
N PHE A 133 -5.32 7.60 24.57
CA PHE A 133 -5.34 7.65 23.11
C PHE A 133 -6.72 7.29 22.57
N ASN A 134 -7.34 6.24 23.13
CA ASN A 134 -8.67 5.80 22.70
C ASN A 134 -9.77 6.80 23.03
N GLU A 135 -9.71 7.43 24.21
CA GLU A 135 -10.63 8.51 24.61
C GLU A 135 -10.47 9.72 23.69
N SER A 136 -9.23 10.20 23.47
CA SER A 136 -8.95 11.30 22.56
C SER A 136 -9.40 11.02 21.12
N TYR A 137 -9.23 9.79 20.65
CA TYR A 137 -9.68 9.38 19.34
C TYR A 137 -11.22 9.33 19.25
N GLY A 138 -11.90 8.88 20.30
CA GLY A 138 -13.36 8.92 20.39
C GLY A 138 -13.92 10.34 20.38
N GLU A 139 -13.31 11.25 21.15
CA GLU A 139 -13.67 12.68 21.16
C GLU A 139 -13.49 13.31 19.77
N PHE A 140 -12.37 13.03 19.10
CA PHE A 140 -12.12 13.50 17.74
C PHE A 140 -13.19 13.01 16.75
N MET A 141 -13.59 11.74 16.84
CA MET A 141 -14.65 11.18 16.00
C MET A 141 -16.00 11.87 16.24
N GLU A 142 -16.38 12.08 17.50
CA GLU A 142 -17.65 12.73 17.86
C GLU A 142 -17.70 14.18 17.39
N GLU A 143 -16.60 14.93 17.58
CA GLU A 143 -16.46 16.32 17.10
C GLU A 143 -16.56 16.40 15.58
N SER A 144 -15.87 15.48 14.88
CA SER A 144 -15.86 15.41 13.41
C SER A 144 -17.26 15.09 12.86
N ALA A 145 -17.99 14.15 13.48
CA ALA A 145 -19.35 13.80 13.10
C ALA A 145 -20.35 14.94 13.37
N ALA A 146 -20.23 15.61 14.53
CA ALA A 146 -21.06 16.74 14.89
C ALA A 146 -20.86 17.91 13.91
N TYR A 147 -19.61 18.23 13.57
CA TYR A 147 -19.29 19.32 12.65
C TYR A 147 -19.91 19.12 11.26
N VAL A 148 -19.86 17.89 10.72
CA VAL A 148 -20.46 17.58 9.41
C VAL A 148 -21.99 17.61 9.46
N ASN A 149 -22.60 17.09 10.52
CA ASN A 149 -24.06 17.08 10.68
C ASN A 149 -24.62 18.49 10.90
N ASP A 150 -24.04 19.26 11.84
CA ASP A 150 -24.50 20.62 12.15
C ASP A 150 -24.38 21.53 10.93
N SER A 151 -23.27 21.43 10.17
CA SER A 151 -23.09 22.23 8.95
C SER A 151 -24.12 21.89 7.86
N MET A 152 -24.53 20.62 7.75
CA MET A 152 -25.56 20.19 6.80
C MET A 152 -27.00 20.50 7.25
N GLU A 153 -27.25 20.61 8.55
CA GLU A 153 -28.56 20.97 9.11
C GLU A 153 -28.79 22.49 9.08
N ASP A 154 -27.78 23.31 9.43
CA ASP A 154 -27.88 24.78 9.47
C ASP A 154 -28.05 25.37 8.06
N SER A 155 -27.52 24.71 7.03
CA SER A 155 -27.74 25.07 5.62
C SER A 155 -29.19 24.83 5.16
N GLY A 156 -30.03 24.15 5.97
CA GLY A 156 -31.45 23.94 5.74
C GLY A 156 -32.40 24.90 6.48
N GLU A 157 -31.95 25.61 7.53
CA GLU A 157 -32.84 26.39 8.39
C GLU A 157 -32.99 27.87 7.96
N GLU A 158 -32.05 28.44 7.20
CA GLU A 158 -32.13 29.84 6.74
C GLU A 158 -32.99 30.08 5.48
N GLY A 159 -34.13 29.38 5.29
CA GLY A 159 -35.18 29.77 4.32
C GLY A 159 -34.77 29.98 2.84
N MET A 160 -33.51 29.71 2.49
CA MET A 160 -32.97 29.70 1.14
C MET A 160 -33.01 28.25 0.68
N ASP A 161 -33.80 28.00 -0.36
CA ASP A 161 -33.90 26.69 -1.01
C ASP A 161 -32.55 26.43 -1.71
N LEU A 162 -31.56 25.93 -0.96
CA LEU A 162 -30.23 25.62 -1.47
C LEU A 162 -30.37 24.60 -2.60
N THR A 163 -29.76 24.91 -3.74
CA THR A 163 -29.82 24.02 -4.89
C THR A 163 -29.03 22.74 -4.59
N LEU A 164 -29.36 21.65 -5.27
CA LEU A 164 -28.59 20.39 -5.16
C LEU A 164 -27.10 20.62 -5.46
N SER A 165 -26.75 21.58 -6.32
CA SER A 165 -25.36 21.98 -6.56
C SER A 165 -24.69 22.57 -5.32
N ASP A 166 -25.37 23.45 -4.57
CA ASP A 166 -24.79 24.11 -3.39
C ASP A 166 -24.48 23.08 -2.30
N LYS A 167 -25.40 22.13 -2.06
CA LYS A 167 -25.18 21.02 -1.13
C LYS A 167 -24.03 20.10 -1.52
N VAL A 168 -23.82 19.90 -2.84
CA VAL A 168 -22.68 19.11 -3.33
C VAL A 168 -21.37 19.86 -3.10
N PHE A 169 -21.32 21.16 -3.35
CA PHE A 169 -20.10 21.95 -3.09
C PHE A 169 -19.79 22.05 -1.60
N GLU A 170 -20.80 22.23 -0.75
CA GLU A 170 -20.65 22.22 0.70
C GLU A 170 -20.12 20.87 1.22
N TRP A 171 -20.64 19.75 0.68
CA TRP A 171 -20.09 18.42 0.96
C TRP A 171 -18.62 18.30 0.55
N PHE A 172 -18.26 18.83 -0.62
CA PHE A 172 -16.87 18.81 -1.10
C PHE A 172 -15.94 19.63 -0.20
N ASP A 173 -16.41 20.79 0.27
CA ASP A 173 -15.65 21.69 1.13
C ASP A 173 -15.50 21.11 2.55
N LEU A 174 -16.51 20.39 3.06
CA LEU A 174 -16.47 19.74 4.36
C LEU A 174 -15.76 18.38 4.29
N ALA A 175 -16.42 17.36 3.75
CA ALA A 175 -15.94 15.99 3.77
C ALA A 175 -15.03 15.65 2.58
N GLY A 176 -15.23 16.29 1.42
CA GLY A 176 -14.48 15.99 0.20
C GLY A 176 -12.97 16.22 0.36
N SER A 177 -12.57 17.18 1.19
CA SER A 177 -11.16 17.44 1.51
C SER A 177 -10.52 16.27 2.27
N ASP A 178 -11.22 15.67 3.22
CA ASP A 178 -10.74 14.49 3.97
C ASP A 178 -10.69 13.25 3.08
N PHE A 179 -11.71 13.01 2.23
CA PHE A 179 -11.66 11.92 1.26
C PHE A 179 -10.48 12.05 0.29
N TYR A 180 -10.13 13.28 -0.09
CA TYR A 180 -8.96 13.55 -0.90
C TYR A 180 -7.66 13.27 -0.12
N ALA A 181 -7.60 13.69 1.14
CA ALA A 181 -6.47 13.41 2.03
C ALA A 181 -6.30 11.89 2.25
N ASP A 182 -7.36 11.14 2.53
CA ASP A 182 -7.36 9.68 2.69
C ASP A 182 -6.89 8.95 1.42
N PHE A 183 -7.35 9.42 0.25
CA PHE A 183 -6.85 8.88 -1.00
C PHE A 183 -5.35 9.11 -1.17
N LEU A 184 -4.86 10.30 -0.80
CA LEU A 184 -3.44 10.63 -0.82
C LEU A 184 -2.65 9.89 0.26
N ALA A 185 -3.22 9.60 1.43
CA ALA A 185 -2.60 8.84 2.51
C ALA A 185 -2.21 7.43 2.05
N GLY A 186 -2.97 6.84 1.11
CA GLY A 186 -2.57 5.61 0.42
C GLY A 186 -1.16 5.66 -0.18
N PHE A 187 -0.70 6.83 -0.62
CA PHE A 187 0.64 7.02 -1.18
C PHE A 187 1.77 7.06 -0.13
N GLU A 188 1.46 7.04 1.16
CA GLU A 188 2.45 6.82 2.22
C GLU A 188 3.09 5.42 2.12
N GLU A 189 2.51 4.50 1.37
CA GLU A 189 3.19 3.25 0.99
C GLU A 189 4.46 3.49 0.16
N VAL A 190 4.48 4.57 -0.63
CA VAL A 190 5.66 5.02 -1.37
C VAL A 190 6.73 5.54 -0.40
N TYR A 191 6.31 6.30 0.61
CA TYR A 191 7.17 6.71 1.72
C TYR A 191 7.78 5.49 2.43
N ARG A 192 6.96 4.50 2.77
CA ARG A 192 7.38 3.27 3.47
C ARG A 192 8.44 2.49 2.68
N ILE A 193 8.18 2.21 1.40
CA ILE A 193 9.15 1.47 0.57
C ILE A 193 10.41 2.30 0.28
N SER A 194 10.28 3.62 0.19
CA SER A 194 11.44 4.52 0.02
C SER A 194 12.37 4.43 1.22
N TYR A 195 11.82 4.44 2.44
CA TYR A 195 12.62 4.24 3.65
C TYR A 195 13.29 2.87 3.69
N MET A 196 12.56 1.80 3.35
CA MET A 196 13.14 0.47 3.30
C MET A 196 14.34 0.41 2.33
N ILE A 197 14.21 1.00 1.15
CA ILE A 197 15.31 1.08 0.17
C ILE A 197 16.49 1.88 0.76
N LEU A 198 16.24 3.05 1.35
CA LEU A 198 17.28 3.89 1.93
C LEU A 198 18.02 3.16 3.06
N PHE A 199 17.32 2.52 3.98
CA PHE A 199 17.93 1.73 5.06
C PHE A 199 18.75 0.56 4.52
N LEU A 200 18.23 -0.19 3.53
CA LEU A 200 18.99 -1.28 2.92
C LEU A 200 20.27 -0.78 2.24
N LEU A 201 20.23 0.37 1.56
CA LEU A 201 21.41 0.98 0.96
C LEU A 201 22.41 1.45 2.02
N ILE A 202 21.94 2.00 3.14
CA ILE A 202 22.76 2.37 4.30
C ILE A 202 23.42 1.12 4.89
N PHE A 203 22.66 0.05 5.14
CA PHE A 203 23.20 -1.22 5.67
C PHE A 203 24.22 -1.84 4.73
N LYS A 204 23.95 -1.87 3.42
CA LYS A 204 24.89 -2.36 2.41
C LYS A 204 26.20 -1.56 2.40
N LYS A 205 26.13 -0.24 2.61
CA LYS A 205 27.30 0.65 2.63
C LYS A 205 28.10 0.55 3.93
N ILE A 206 27.43 0.52 5.08
CA ILE A 206 28.07 0.56 6.41
C ILE A 206 28.54 -0.84 6.84
N LEU A 207 27.82 -1.90 6.48
CA LEU A 207 28.06 -3.26 6.94
C LEU A 207 28.31 -4.25 5.77
N PRO A 208 29.23 -3.98 4.83
CA PRO A 208 29.39 -4.77 3.60
C PRO A 208 29.70 -6.25 3.89
N LYS A 209 30.56 -6.54 4.88
CA LYS A 209 30.90 -7.92 5.26
C LYS A 209 29.70 -8.72 5.78
N LYS A 210 28.82 -8.07 6.56
CA LYS A 210 27.58 -8.71 7.06
C LYS A 210 26.52 -8.79 5.96
N TRP A 211 26.50 -7.82 5.06
CA TRP A 211 25.61 -7.80 3.91
C TRP A 211 25.86 -8.99 2.96
N GLU A 212 27.13 -9.36 2.74
CA GLU A 212 27.50 -10.53 1.94
C GLU A 212 27.20 -11.88 2.61
N SER A 213 26.84 -11.88 3.90
CA SER A 213 26.49 -13.10 4.62
C SER A 213 25.11 -13.66 4.23
N ARG A 214 24.83 -14.89 4.64
CA ARG A 214 23.57 -15.60 4.33
C ARG A 214 22.32 -14.89 4.90
N ASN A 215 22.46 -14.03 5.90
CA ASN A 215 21.33 -13.48 6.67
C ASN A 215 20.84 -12.11 6.16
N ARG A 216 20.79 -11.92 4.84
CA ARG A 216 20.30 -10.65 4.25
C ARG A 216 18.85 -10.32 4.64
N ASP A 217 18.05 -11.36 4.88
CA ASP A 217 16.65 -11.21 5.27
C ASP A 217 16.51 -10.48 6.62
N LEU A 218 17.50 -10.57 7.53
CA LEU A 218 17.53 -9.78 8.76
C LEU A 218 17.56 -8.27 8.47
N PHE A 219 18.36 -7.82 7.50
CA PHE A 219 18.40 -6.40 7.13
C PHE A 219 17.08 -5.92 6.56
N LEU A 220 16.38 -6.77 5.80
CA LEU A 220 15.05 -6.46 5.29
C LEU A 220 14.03 -6.34 6.43
N MET A 221 14.05 -7.27 7.40
CA MET A 221 13.16 -7.21 8.56
C MET A 221 13.43 -5.99 9.43
N VAL A 222 14.69 -5.62 9.64
CA VAL A 222 15.06 -4.40 10.36
C VAL A 222 14.62 -3.15 9.58
N ALA A 223 14.83 -3.10 8.26
CA ALA A 223 14.40 -1.99 7.43
C ALA A 223 12.87 -1.82 7.44
N LEU A 224 12.13 -2.93 7.38
CA LEU A 224 10.67 -2.98 7.50
C LEU A 224 10.21 -2.46 8.87
N PHE A 225 10.85 -2.92 9.95
CA PHE A 225 10.51 -2.47 11.30
C PHE A 225 10.78 -0.97 11.47
N LEU A 226 11.94 -0.48 11.03
CA LEU A 226 12.29 0.93 11.13
C LEU A 226 11.38 1.82 10.28
N SER A 227 11.01 1.41 9.07
CA SER A 227 10.07 2.18 8.25
C SER A 227 8.66 2.21 8.86
N SER A 228 8.24 1.13 9.53
CA SER A 228 6.95 1.09 10.24
C SER A 228 6.97 1.96 11.49
N LEU A 229 8.08 1.98 12.23
CA LEU A 229 8.26 2.87 13.38
C LEU A 229 8.22 4.35 12.97
N LEU A 230 8.89 4.71 11.86
CA LEU A 230 8.83 6.08 11.33
C LEU A 230 7.46 6.45 10.76
N PHE A 231 6.72 5.48 10.24
CA PHE A 231 5.32 5.68 9.84
C PHE A 231 4.45 6.06 11.06
N GLY A 232 4.54 5.29 12.14
CA GLY A 232 3.81 5.62 13.37
C GLY A 232 4.27 6.91 14.04
N ALA A 233 5.58 7.18 14.04
CA ALA A 233 6.12 8.47 14.48
C ALA A 233 5.58 9.62 13.64
N GLY A 234 5.51 9.48 12.32
CA GLY A 234 4.98 10.49 11.40
C GLY A 234 3.55 10.91 11.71
N HIS A 235 2.69 9.96 12.07
CA HIS A 235 1.30 10.24 12.48
C HIS A 235 1.17 10.94 13.84
N ALA A 236 2.22 10.90 14.66
CA ALA A 236 2.28 11.71 15.86
C ALA A 236 2.90 13.10 15.61
N LEU A 237 3.41 13.38 14.40
CA LEU A 237 4.07 14.64 14.06
C LEU A 237 3.11 15.71 13.53
N ASP A 238 1.89 15.37 13.12
CA ASP A 238 0.96 16.34 12.53
C ASP A 238 0.36 17.32 13.56
N THR A 239 0.15 16.86 14.80
CA THR A 239 -0.56 17.58 15.84
C THR A 239 0.20 17.49 17.18
N PRO A 240 0.31 18.59 17.94
CA PRO A 240 0.82 18.53 19.31
C PRO A 240 -0.19 17.81 20.21
N GLN A 241 0.19 16.65 20.73
CA GLN A 241 -0.67 15.79 21.56
C GLN A 241 -0.01 15.57 22.94
N PRO A 242 -0.79 15.25 23.99
CA PRO A 242 -0.23 14.76 25.25
C PRO A 242 0.66 13.53 25.04
N TRP A 243 1.64 13.31 25.92
CA TRP A 243 2.61 12.23 25.75
C TRP A 243 1.98 10.83 25.73
N ALA A 244 0.92 10.61 26.52
CA ALA A 244 0.18 9.34 26.53
C ALA A 244 -0.49 9.06 25.18
N VAL A 245 -1.19 10.06 24.62
CA VAL A 245 -1.79 10.00 23.28
C VAL A 245 -0.70 9.78 22.22
N THR A 246 0.41 10.52 22.29
CA THR A 246 1.56 10.39 21.39
C THR A 246 2.10 8.95 21.36
N ILE A 247 2.32 8.32 22.51
CA ILE A 247 2.79 6.93 22.57
C ILE A 247 1.75 5.99 21.95
N GLY A 248 0.47 6.16 22.28
CA GLY A 248 -0.63 5.36 21.74
C GLY A 248 -0.70 5.45 20.21
N THR A 249 -0.62 6.66 19.66
CA THR A 249 -0.53 6.95 18.22
C THR A 249 0.66 6.22 17.61
N ILE A 250 1.87 6.43 18.14
CA ILE A 250 3.09 5.80 17.61
C ILE A 250 2.95 4.27 17.61
N ALA A 251 2.51 3.67 18.72
CA ALA A 251 2.39 2.23 18.84
C ALA A 251 1.34 1.66 17.87
N THR A 252 0.15 2.27 17.80
CA THR A 252 -0.96 1.84 16.95
C THR A 252 -0.57 1.91 15.47
N PHE A 253 -0.12 3.08 15.01
CA PHE A 253 0.24 3.27 13.60
C PHE A 253 1.52 2.53 13.21
N THR A 254 2.47 2.31 14.13
CA THR A 254 3.62 1.41 13.87
C THR A 254 3.16 -0.01 13.57
N ASN A 255 2.18 -0.52 14.32
CA ASN A 255 1.65 -1.87 14.13
C ASN A 255 0.84 -1.98 12.82
N LEU A 256 -0.02 -1.01 12.53
CA LEU A 256 -0.74 -0.94 11.24
C LEU A 256 0.25 -0.88 10.07
N GLY A 257 1.25 0.00 10.19
CA GLY A 257 2.31 0.16 9.20
C GLY A 257 3.16 -1.10 9.00
N LEU A 258 3.37 -1.89 10.06
CA LEU A 258 4.06 -3.17 9.99
C LEU A 258 3.27 -4.20 9.20
N ILE A 259 1.95 -4.30 9.40
CA ILE A 259 1.11 -5.20 8.59
C ILE A 259 1.11 -4.76 7.13
N LEU A 260 0.92 -3.47 6.83
CA LEU A 260 0.98 -2.95 5.47
C LEU A 260 2.33 -3.25 4.82
N GLY A 261 3.43 -3.06 5.54
CA GLY A 261 4.77 -3.37 5.04
C GLY A 261 5.00 -4.88 4.81
N LEU A 262 4.46 -5.76 5.67
CA LEU A 262 4.49 -7.21 5.44
C LEU A 262 3.67 -7.60 4.21
N LEU A 263 2.47 -7.04 4.06
CA LEU A 263 1.60 -7.26 2.90
C LEU A 263 2.24 -6.73 1.61
N LEU A 264 2.97 -5.61 1.67
CA LEU A 264 3.73 -5.06 0.56
C LEU A 264 4.82 -6.04 0.09
N LEU A 265 5.59 -6.59 1.03
CA LEU A 265 6.63 -7.57 0.72
C LEU A 265 6.06 -8.90 0.23
N TRP A 266 4.93 -9.32 0.79
CA TRP A 266 4.24 -10.55 0.38
C TRP A 266 3.66 -10.46 -1.03
N THR A 267 2.94 -9.38 -1.32
CA THR A 267 2.27 -9.20 -2.62
C THR A 267 3.21 -8.71 -3.71
N ARG A 268 4.31 -8.05 -3.32
CA ARG A 268 5.25 -7.35 -4.20
C ARG A 268 4.55 -6.36 -5.15
N ASN A 269 3.41 -5.80 -4.73
CA ASN A 269 2.58 -4.94 -5.57
C ASN A 269 2.27 -3.62 -4.86
N LEU A 270 3.10 -2.60 -5.15
CA LEU A 270 2.96 -1.27 -4.55
C LEU A 270 1.58 -0.62 -4.80
N TRP A 271 1.07 -0.68 -6.03
CA TRP A 271 -0.23 -0.07 -6.36
C TRP A 271 -1.40 -0.74 -5.64
N LEU A 272 -1.30 -2.05 -5.42
CA LEU A 272 -2.29 -2.76 -4.64
C LEU A 272 -2.30 -2.27 -3.19
N LEU A 273 -1.13 -2.07 -2.58
CA LEU A 273 -1.05 -1.60 -1.20
C LEU A 273 -1.52 -0.15 -1.06
N ILE A 274 -1.16 0.72 -2.02
CA ILE A 274 -1.70 2.09 -2.09
C ILE A 274 -3.23 2.06 -2.09
N ALA A 275 -3.82 1.20 -2.93
CA ALA A 275 -5.28 1.07 -3.01
C ALA A 275 -5.89 0.52 -1.72
N VAL A 276 -5.26 -0.47 -1.08
CA VAL A 276 -5.76 -1.05 0.18
C VAL A 276 -5.72 -0.03 1.31
N HIS A 277 -4.60 0.70 1.45
CA HIS A 277 -4.44 1.74 2.46
C HIS A 277 -5.46 2.86 2.27
N ALA A 278 -5.51 3.47 1.07
CA ALA A 278 -6.50 4.52 0.75
C ALA A 278 -7.95 4.06 0.95
N THR A 279 -8.29 2.82 0.57
CA THR A 279 -9.66 2.32 0.76
C THR A 279 -10.01 2.17 2.24
N TYR A 280 -9.04 1.76 3.06
CA TYR A 280 -9.26 1.63 4.50
C TYR A 280 -9.50 3.00 5.13
N ASP A 281 -8.65 3.99 4.85
CA ASP A 281 -8.78 5.34 5.41
C ASP A 281 -10.10 5.99 5.00
N ILE A 282 -10.46 5.91 3.72
CA ILE A 282 -11.76 6.35 3.19
C ILE A 282 -12.92 5.68 3.95
N LEU A 283 -12.83 4.38 4.24
CA LEU A 283 -13.87 3.68 4.98
C LEU A 283 -13.94 4.11 6.44
N MET A 284 -12.81 4.46 7.06
CA MET A 284 -12.79 5.04 8.40
C MET A 284 -13.46 6.42 8.41
N SER A 285 -13.18 7.27 7.42
CA SER A 285 -13.85 8.57 7.29
C SER A 285 -15.35 8.44 7.02
N ILE A 286 -15.79 7.46 6.21
CA ILE A 286 -17.24 7.18 6.07
C ILE A 286 -17.83 6.70 7.38
N GLU A 287 -17.09 5.89 8.13
CA GLU A 287 -17.52 5.40 9.44
C GLU A 287 -17.72 6.54 10.44
N TRP A 288 -16.83 7.53 10.42
CA TRP A 288 -16.90 8.71 11.28
C TRP A 288 -18.04 9.64 10.87
N TYR A 289 -18.19 9.93 9.57
CA TYR A 289 -19.12 10.96 9.11
C TYR A 289 -20.55 10.48 8.86
N TYR A 290 -20.74 9.24 8.40
CA TYR A 290 -22.03 8.85 7.83
C TYR A 290 -22.62 7.57 8.44
N PHE A 291 -21.79 6.55 8.71
CA PHE A 291 -22.32 5.24 9.09
C PHE A 291 -21.31 4.40 9.88
N GLU A 292 -21.52 4.28 11.19
CA GLU A 292 -20.66 3.62 12.21
C GLU A 292 -20.22 2.18 11.88
N PHE A 293 -20.90 1.47 10.97
CA PHE A 293 -20.53 0.11 10.57
C PHE A 293 -20.04 -0.02 9.12
N SER A 294 -19.66 1.10 8.49
CA SER A 294 -19.24 1.16 7.08
C SER A 294 -18.13 0.19 6.75
N SER A 295 -17.04 0.22 7.53
CA SER A 295 -15.89 -0.62 7.28
C SER A 295 -16.22 -2.11 7.45
N LEU A 296 -17.04 -2.44 8.46
CA LEU A 296 -17.46 -3.80 8.77
C LEU A 296 -18.38 -4.38 7.70
N ILE A 297 -19.37 -3.61 7.24
CA ILE A 297 -20.27 -4.02 6.16
C ILE A 297 -19.49 -4.20 4.86
N PHE A 298 -18.60 -3.26 4.52
CA PHE A 298 -17.77 -3.37 3.32
C PHE A 298 -16.92 -4.64 3.35
N ALA A 299 -16.23 -4.91 4.46
CA ALA A 299 -15.43 -6.13 4.63
C ALA A 299 -16.30 -7.40 4.53
N GLY A 300 -17.48 -7.42 5.15
CA GLY A 300 -18.43 -8.54 5.06
C GLY A 300 -18.90 -8.82 3.63
N LEU A 301 -19.28 -7.77 2.90
CA LEU A 301 -19.67 -7.87 1.49
C LEU A 301 -18.52 -8.35 0.61
N LEU A 302 -17.31 -7.83 0.84
CA LEU A 302 -16.10 -8.22 0.12
C LEU A 302 -15.74 -9.69 0.36
N LEU A 303 -15.88 -10.17 1.60
CA LEU A 303 -15.68 -11.58 1.97
C LEU A 303 -16.68 -12.50 1.26
N ILE A 304 -17.97 -12.12 1.26
CA ILE A 304 -19.01 -12.88 0.55
C ILE A 304 -18.72 -12.93 -0.96
N ALA A 305 -18.41 -11.78 -1.56
CA ALA A 305 -18.09 -11.69 -2.98
C ALA A 305 -16.86 -12.55 -3.34
N TRP A 306 -15.83 -12.53 -2.49
CA TRP A 306 -14.64 -13.35 -2.65
C TRP A 306 -14.93 -14.86 -2.49
N ALA A 307 -15.77 -15.24 -1.52
CA ALA A 307 -16.19 -16.63 -1.34
C ALA A 307 -16.99 -17.15 -2.55
N ILE A 308 -17.90 -16.34 -3.10
CA ILE A 308 -18.64 -16.67 -4.34
C ILE A 308 -17.66 -16.81 -5.51
N GLU A 309 -16.70 -15.91 -5.64
CA GLU A 309 -15.69 -15.95 -6.69
C GLU A 309 -14.88 -17.25 -6.63
N ILE A 310 -14.45 -17.67 -5.44
CA ILE A 310 -13.75 -18.96 -5.24
C ILE A 310 -14.66 -20.14 -5.55
N GLY A 311 -15.90 -20.14 -5.04
CA GLY A 311 -16.85 -21.24 -5.27
C GLY A 311 -17.26 -21.41 -6.74
N THR A 312 -17.20 -20.34 -7.53
CA THR A 312 -17.55 -20.36 -8.97
C THR A 312 -16.35 -20.58 -9.89
N ARG A 313 -15.12 -20.63 -9.36
CA ARG A 313 -13.94 -20.99 -10.16
C ARG A 313 -14.06 -22.43 -10.61
N LYS A 314 -14.26 -22.63 -11.93
CA LYS A 314 -14.16 -23.97 -12.52
C LYS A 314 -12.79 -24.55 -12.14
N PRO A 315 -12.71 -25.77 -11.59
CA PRO A 315 -11.43 -26.43 -11.38
C PRO A 315 -10.73 -26.47 -12.72
N THR A 316 -9.55 -25.87 -12.79
CA THR A 316 -8.74 -25.93 -14.00
C THR A 316 -8.41 -27.40 -14.16
N THR A 317 -9.02 -28.06 -15.15
CA THR A 317 -8.73 -29.46 -15.48
C THR A 317 -7.25 -29.52 -15.80
N THR A 318 -6.45 -29.88 -14.79
CA THR A 318 -5.03 -30.19 -14.97
C THR A 318 -4.98 -31.26 -16.04
N LEU A 319 -4.39 -30.90 -17.18
CA LEU A 319 -4.09 -31.81 -18.27
C LEU A 319 -3.58 -33.10 -17.66
N GLN A 320 -4.27 -34.20 -17.96
CA GLN A 320 -3.87 -35.52 -17.52
C GLN A 320 -2.39 -35.70 -17.87
N PRO A 321 -1.57 -36.24 -16.96
CA PRO A 321 -0.24 -36.69 -17.36
C PRO A 321 -0.47 -37.78 -18.40
N GLU A 322 -0.17 -37.50 -19.66
CA GLU A 322 0.05 -38.55 -20.65
C GLU A 322 1.19 -39.42 -20.10
N LEU A 323 0.82 -40.46 -19.37
CA LEU A 323 1.65 -41.61 -19.10
C LEU A 323 1.92 -42.25 -20.46
N ARG A 324 2.93 -41.74 -21.17
CA ARG A 324 3.61 -42.48 -22.23
C ARG A 324 4.36 -43.62 -21.56
N ILE A 325 3.64 -44.71 -21.30
CA ILE A 325 4.24 -46.02 -21.13
C ILE A 325 4.71 -46.41 -22.54
N GLY A 326 6.02 -46.40 -22.75
CA GLY A 326 6.61 -46.90 -23.99
C GLY A 326 6.34 -48.39 -24.13
N GLU A 327 5.88 -48.78 -25.32
CA GLU A 327 5.96 -50.14 -25.86
C GLU A 327 7.31 -50.37 -26.54
#